data_AF-A0A843H391-F1
#
_entry.id   AF-A0A843H391-F1
#
_cell.length_a   1.000
_cell.length_b   1.000
_cell.length_c   1.000
_cell.angle_alpha   90.00
_cell.angle_beta   90.00
_cell.angle_gamma   90.00
#
_symmetry.space_group_name_H-M   'P 1'
#
loop_
_entity.id
_entity.type
_entity.pdbx_description
1 polymer ?
#
loop_
_entity_poly.entity_id
_entity_poly.type
_entity_poly.pdbx_seq_one_letter_code
_entity_poly.pdbx_strand_id
1 'polypeptide(L)'
;YGDTKLYYDTDVLKSHAWGGDTEASNLLSLDRPADPECQAIFLNVFRQIRVTVDYYLSKRAWKDEGAFAQFNAVTLGWLRDTKKVYDQTTYNAFIGVATSSVQADVNVTLSTITTPATTADEESQARLRAQRIGKALADLMIDMKDVSRAFNDYGHLKSYDEDEVIIIFNSAYANEITYLDLPTIFHKEGIVKKVSQDMLPSRYFGDILTASKTVGATDDVRAMYEQEITVGGQSYHLFAGDKFPVGAVVASGDGYEVNPAIIAKVVTKLPPYMSAFEVGTSFFNPRSLTENHYLTFGHNSLEHLYAHPFVRVVEN
;
A
#
# COMPACT_ATOMS: atom_id res chain seq x y z
N TYR A 1 -0.09 -27.85 3.48
CA TYR A 1 -0.75 -26.98 4.47
C TYR A 1 -0.76 -25.58 3.89
N GLY A 2 -1.95 -24.99 3.71
CA GLY A 2 -2.18 -23.81 2.86
C GLY A 2 -1.84 -22.47 3.49
N ASP A 3 -1.14 -22.47 4.62
CA ASP A 3 -0.92 -21.27 5.45
C ASP A 3 0.38 -20.52 5.11
N THR A 4 1.15 -21.05 4.15
CA THR A 4 2.41 -20.45 3.69
C THR A 4 2.46 -20.43 2.18
N LYS A 5 2.81 -19.27 1.62
CA LYS A 5 3.10 -19.12 0.19
C LYS A 5 4.56 -18.75 0.00
N LEU A 6 5.26 -19.52 -0.82
CA LEU A 6 6.68 -19.36 -1.09
C LEU A 6 6.85 -18.66 -2.45
N TYR A 7 7.67 -17.63 -2.46
CA TYR A 7 8.07 -16.89 -3.66
C TYR A 7 9.56 -17.13 -3.87
N TYR A 8 9.88 -17.76 -4.99
CA TYR A 8 11.25 -18.08 -5.36
C TYR A 8 11.73 -17.14 -6.46
N ASP A 9 13.00 -16.75 -6.36
CA ASP A 9 13.67 -15.95 -7.38
C ASP A 9 15.12 -16.39 -7.56
N THR A 10 15.65 -16.23 -8.78
CA THR A 10 17.02 -16.62 -9.14
C THR A 10 17.69 -15.53 -9.95
N ASP A 11 18.98 -15.26 -9.69
CA ASP A 11 19.78 -14.38 -10.54
C ASP A 11 20.12 -15.05 -11.89
N VAL A 12 20.55 -14.23 -12.85
CA VAL A 12 21.03 -14.71 -14.15
C VAL A 12 22.35 -15.47 -14.04
N LEU A 13 22.55 -16.44 -14.94
CA LEU A 13 23.81 -17.17 -15.05
C LEU A 13 24.88 -16.33 -15.74
N LYS A 14 26.15 -16.57 -15.38
CA LYS A 14 27.27 -15.96 -16.11
C LYS A 14 27.52 -16.70 -17.43
N SER A 15 27.85 -15.96 -18.48
CA SER A 15 28.37 -16.56 -19.70
C SER A 15 29.88 -16.83 -19.55
N HIS A 16 30.34 -17.89 -20.20
CA HIS A 16 31.76 -18.21 -20.31
C HIS A 16 32.18 -18.08 -21.78
N ALA A 17 33.41 -17.64 -22.02
CA ALA A 17 33.99 -17.69 -23.36
C ALA A 17 34.25 -19.14 -23.76
N TRP A 18 33.84 -19.53 -24.96
CA TRP A 18 34.02 -20.89 -25.47
C TRP A 18 35.50 -21.17 -25.81
N GLY A 19 36.11 -22.10 -25.10
CA GLY A 19 37.54 -22.45 -25.20
C GLY A 19 37.89 -23.65 -26.09
N GLY A 20 36.91 -24.30 -26.72
CA GLY A 20 37.13 -25.47 -27.59
C GLY A 20 37.81 -26.63 -26.86
N ASP A 21 38.80 -27.27 -27.50
CA ASP A 21 39.48 -28.47 -26.97
C ASP A 21 40.22 -28.25 -25.63
N THR A 22 40.47 -27.00 -25.23
CA THR A 22 41.10 -26.67 -23.94
C THR A 22 40.16 -26.85 -22.74
N GLU A 23 38.85 -26.95 -22.98
CA GLU A 23 37.83 -27.18 -21.93
C GLU A 23 37.71 -28.66 -21.52
N ALA A 24 38.41 -29.58 -22.20
CA ALA A 24 38.35 -31.02 -21.91
C ALA A 24 38.77 -31.38 -20.47
N SER A 25 39.53 -30.51 -19.79
CA SER A 25 39.91 -30.65 -18.37
C SER A 25 38.78 -30.28 -17.40
N ASN A 26 37.78 -29.48 -17.83
CA ASN A 26 36.62 -29.07 -17.04
C ASN A 26 35.41 -30.01 -17.18
N LEU A 27 35.54 -31.14 -17.89
CA LEU A 27 34.42 -32.06 -18.13
C LEU A 27 33.77 -32.63 -16.84
N LEU A 28 34.48 -32.56 -15.72
CA LEU A 28 34.05 -33.05 -14.41
C LEU A 28 33.72 -31.93 -13.41
N SER A 29 33.94 -30.66 -13.75
CA SER A 29 33.52 -29.56 -12.89
C SER A 29 32.01 -29.38 -12.99
N LEU A 30 31.34 -29.37 -11.84
CA LEU A 30 29.90 -29.22 -11.77
C LEU A 30 29.54 -27.75 -11.56
N ASP A 31 29.03 -27.08 -12.59
CA ASP A 31 28.50 -25.73 -12.50
C ASP A 31 26.99 -25.78 -12.22
N ARG A 32 26.62 -25.77 -10.94
CA ARG A 32 25.22 -25.65 -10.52
C ARG A 32 24.85 -24.18 -10.34
N PRO A 33 23.61 -23.78 -10.67
CA PRO A 33 23.11 -22.46 -10.28
C PRO A 33 23.18 -22.31 -8.76
N ALA A 34 23.32 -21.07 -8.29
CA ALA A 34 23.16 -20.76 -6.88
C ALA A 34 21.74 -21.15 -6.41
N ASP A 35 21.60 -21.46 -5.13
CA ASP A 35 20.29 -21.76 -4.56
C ASP A 35 19.34 -20.56 -4.74
N PRO A 36 18.07 -20.79 -5.12
CA PRO A 36 17.11 -19.71 -5.30
C PRO A 36 16.83 -19.01 -3.97
N GLU A 37 16.71 -17.69 -4.02
CA GLU A 37 16.26 -16.92 -2.87
C GLU A 37 14.75 -17.11 -2.69
N CYS A 38 14.32 -17.35 -1.44
CA CYS A 38 12.96 -17.70 -1.11
C CYS A 38 12.39 -16.75 -0.07
N GLN A 39 11.32 -16.04 -0.42
CA GLN A 39 10.50 -15.29 0.52
C GLN A 39 9.28 -16.14 0.89
N ALA A 40 9.12 -16.41 2.19
CA ALA A 40 7.98 -17.13 2.72
C ALA A 40 7.00 -16.15 3.37
N ILE A 41 5.76 -16.11 2.86
CA ILE A 41 4.69 -15.30 3.42
C ILE A 41 3.76 -16.22 4.19
N PHE A 42 3.54 -15.89 5.47
CA PHE A 42 2.76 -16.68 6.41
C PHE A 42 1.48 -15.97 6.78
N LEU A 43 0.43 -16.75 6.97
CA LEU A 43 -0.76 -16.27 7.67
C LEU A 43 -0.48 -16.20 9.18
N ASN A 44 -0.52 -15.00 9.75
CA ASN A 44 -0.10 -14.75 11.14
C ASN A 44 -1.04 -13.82 11.93
N VAL A 45 -1.91 -13.06 11.26
CA VAL A 45 -2.83 -12.13 11.94
C VAL A 45 -4.25 -12.66 11.87
N PHE A 46 -4.89 -12.79 13.03
CA PHE A 46 -6.28 -13.23 13.15
C PHE A 46 -7.09 -12.17 13.89
N ARG A 47 -8.24 -11.81 13.33
CA ARG A 47 -9.15 -10.79 13.87
C ARG A 47 -10.57 -11.31 13.94
N GLN A 48 -11.37 -10.71 14.82
CA GLN A 48 -12.77 -11.04 15.00
C GLN A 48 -13.59 -9.75 15.12
N ILE A 49 -14.64 -9.63 14.31
CA ILE A 49 -15.64 -8.57 14.41
C ILE A 49 -16.88 -9.19 15.05
N ARG A 50 -17.52 -8.47 15.97
CA ARG A 50 -18.73 -8.93 16.67
C ARG A 50 -19.85 -7.92 16.57
N VAL A 51 -21.07 -8.41 16.39
CA VAL A 51 -22.30 -7.62 16.42
C VAL A 51 -23.35 -8.40 17.21
N THR A 52 -24.02 -7.73 18.13
CA THR A 52 -25.13 -8.30 18.89
C THR A 52 -26.44 -7.80 18.32
N VAL A 53 -27.32 -8.73 17.96
CA VAL A 53 -28.70 -8.44 17.58
C VAL A 53 -29.61 -8.95 18.69
N ASP A 54 -30.53 -8.10 19.15
CA ASP A 54 -31.59 -8.49 20.07
C ASP A 54 -32.84 -8.82 19.24
N TYR A 55 -33.52 -9.93 19.51
CA TYR A 55 -34.76 -10.30 18.80
C TYR A 55 -36.04 -9.86 19.53
N TYR A 56 -35.94 -9.41 20.77
CA TYR A 56 -37.09 -9.13 21.63
C TYR A 56 -37.20 -7.66 22.03
N LEU A 57 -36.15 -7.03 22.59
CA LEU A 57 -36.26 -5.63 23.04
C LEU A 57 -36.29 -4.64 21.88
N SER A 58 -35.45 -4.88 20.87
CA SER A 58 -35.39 -4.08 19.65
C SER A 58 -36.68 -4.21 18.82
N LYS A 59 -37.31 -5.40 18.80
CA LYS A 59 -38.58 -5.67 18.10
C LYS A 59 -39.70 -4.76 18.57
N ARG A 60 -39.69 -4.30 19.83
CA ARG A 60 -40.68 -3.33 20.37
C ARG A 60 -40.63 -1.95 19.68
N ALA A 61 -39.52 -1.60 19.05
CA ALA A 61 -39.36 -0.34 18.33
C ALA A 61 -39.99 -0.38 16.92
N TRP A 62 -40.34 -1.57 16.41
CA TRP A 62 -40.81 -1.77 15.04
C TRP A 62 -42.27 -2.21 15.03
N LYS A 63 -43.07 -1.60 14.15
CA LYS A 63 -44.50 -1.92 14.01
C LYS A 63 -44.77 -3.12 13.09
N ASP A 64 -43.82 -3.46 12.22
CA ASP A 64 -43.93 -4.52 11.22
C ASP A 64 -42.73 -5.48 11.31
N GLU A 65 -43.00 -6.76 11.14
CA GLU A 65 -41.99 -7.82 11.21
C GLU A 65 -41.07 -7.81 9.98
N GLY A 66 -41.59 -7.41 8.82
CA GLY A 66 -40.78 -7.22 7.60
C GLY A 66 -39.71 -6.15 7.79
N ALA A 67 -40.08 -4.98 8.32
CA ALA A 67 -39.14 -3.89 8.61
C ALA A 67 -38.05 -4.30 9.62
N PHE A 68 -38.42 -5.08 10.64
CA PHE A 68 -37.46 -5.58 11.63
C PHE A 68 -36.46 -6.58 11.03
N ALA A 69 -36.92 -7.50 10.18
CA ALA A 69 -36.04 -8.45 9.49
C ALA A 69 -35.04 -7.72 8.57
N GLN A 70 -35.46 -6.65 7.89
CA GLN A 70 -34.57 -5.82 7.08
C GLN A 70 -33.51 -5.10 7.92
N PHE A 71 -33.89 -4.54 9.07
CA PHE A 71 -32.95 -3.91 10.00
C PHE A 71 -31.87 -4.88 10.47
N ASN A 72 -32.25 -6.11 10.85
CA ASN A 72 -31.30 -7.14 11.25
C ASN A 72 -30.37 -7.53 10.09
N ALA A 73 -30.90 -7.65 8.87
CA ALA A 73 -30.10 -7.93 7.68
C ALA A 73 -29.04 -6.83 7.41
N VAL A 74 -29.41 -5.55 7.56
CA VAL A 74 -28.47 -4.42 7.43
C VAL A 74 -27.41 -4.46 8.53
N THR A 75 -27.84 -4.70 9.78
CA THR A 75 -26.95 -4.76 10.95
C THR A 75 -25.92 -5.89 10.83
N LEU A 76 -26.32 -7.05 10.28
CA LEU A 76 -25.40 -8.13 9.94
C LEU A 76 -24.51 -7.80 8.74
N GLY A 77 -25.02 -7.02 7.77
CA GLY A 77 -24.25 -6.50 6.64
C GLY A 77 -23.02 -5.68 7.08
N TRP A 78 -23.13 -4.92 8.17
CA TRP A 78 -22.04 -4.13 8.73
C TRP A 78 -20.81 -4.95 9.10
N LEU A 79 -20.94 -6.25 9.42
CA LEU A 79 -19.79 -7.11 9.67
C LEU A 79 -18.87 -7.21 8.44
N ARG A 80 -19.46 -7.35 7.26
CA ARG A 80 -18.73 -7.43 5.99
C ARG A 80 -18.16 -6.08 5.59
N ASP A 81 -18.93 -5.01 5.78
CA ASP A 81 -18.47 -3.66 5.47
C ASP A 81 -17.28 -3.26 6.35
N THR A 82 -17.33 -3.59 7.65
CA THR A 82 -16.22 -3.34 8.59
C THR A 82 -14.96 -4.09 8.17
N LYS A 83 -15.09 -5.37 7.79
CA LYS A 83 -13.96 -6.15 7.26
C LYS A 83 -13.37 -5.48 6.01
N LYS A 84 -14.22 -5.07 5.06
CA LYS A 84 -13.77 -4.39 3.84
C LYS A 84 -13.01 -3.10 4.15
N VAL A 85 -13.49 -2.30 5.10
CA VAL A 85 -12.80 -1.09 5.55
C VAL A 85 -11.45 -1.43 6.16
N TYR A 86 -11.38 -2.43 7.03
CA TYR A 86 -10.13 -2.89 7.64
C TYR A 86 -9.11 -3.35 6.59
N ASP A 87 -9.52 -4.23 5.68
CA ASP A 87 -8.64 -4.77 4.63
C ASP A 87 -8.11 -3.64 3.73
N GLN A 88 -9.00 -2.75 3.28
CA GLN A 88 -8.64 -1.66 2.36
C GLN A 88 -7.74 -0.61 3.01
N THR A 89 -8.03 -0.21 4.25
CA THR A 89 -7.24 0.79 4.98
C THR A 89 -5.84 0.29 5.31
N THR A 90 -5.73 -0.95 5.77
CA THR A 90 -4.45 -1.62 6.06
C THR A 90 -3.60 -1.75 4.80
N TYR A 91 -4.23 -2.15 3.69
CA TYR A 91 -3.55 -2.28 2.40
C TYR A 91 -3.02 -0.95 1.86
N ASN A 92 -3.85 0.10 1.90
CA ASN A 92 -3.49 1.41 1.39
C ASN A 92 -2.41 2.09 2.24
N ALA A 93 -2.51 1.98 3.58
CA ALA A 93 -1.48 2.49 4.48
C ALA A 93 -0.13 1.79 4.26
N PHE A 94 -0.14 0.47 4.05
CA PHE A 94 1.08 -0.26 3.72
C PHE A 94 1.73 0.23 2.42
N ILE A 95 0.96 0.36 1.34
CA ILE A 95 1.50 0.79 0.03
C ILE A 95 2.15 2.17 0.12
N GLY A 96 1.49 3.13 0.78
CA GLY A 96 1.98 4.50 0.84
C GLY A 96 3.25 4.67 1.66
N VAL A 97 3.49 3.77 2.62
CA VAL A 97 4.57 3.87 3.62
C VAL A 97 5.74 2.92 3.35
N ALA A 98 5.50 1.73 2.79
CA ALA A 98 6.54 0.74 2.54
C ALA A 98 7.64 1.28 1.61
N THR A 99 8.89 0.90 1.86
CA THR A 99 10.05 1.31 1.05
C THR A 99 10.92 0.09 0.76
N SER A 100 11.54 0.05 -0.42
CA SER A 100 12.58 -0.94 -0.72
C SER A 100 13.86 -0.59 0.04
N SER A 101 14.72 -1.58 0.25
CA SER A 101 16.04 -1.38 0.82
C SER A 101 17.06 -0.93 -0.23
N VAL A 102 16.85 -1.31 -1.49
CA VAL A 102 17.66 -0.94 -2.65
C VAL A 102 16.88 0.07 -3.49
N GLN A 103 17.50 1.22 -3.78
CA GLN A 103 16.92 2.37 -4.51
C GLN A 103 15.50 2.74 -4.03
N ALA A 104 15.38 3.00 -2.72
CA ALA A 104 14.13 3.38 -2.07
C ALA A 104 13.49 4.62 -2.70
N ASP A 105 14.31 5.62 -3.05
CA ASP A 105 13.86 6.95 -3.44
C ASP A 105 14.46 7.41 -4.78
N VAL A 106 13.58 7.83 -5.68
CA VAL A 106 13.92 8.58 -6.89
C VAL A 106 13.50 10.03 -6.64
N ASN A 107 14.50 10.90 -6.51
CA ASN A 107 14.32 12.31 -6.21
C ASN A 107 14.04 13.10 -7.48
N VAL A 108 12.95 13.87 -7.48
CA VAL A 108 12.59 14.81 -8.53
C VAL A 108 12.86 16.21 -8.03
N THR A 109 13.88 16.86 -8.58
CA THR A 109 14.20 18.25 -8.21
C THR A 109 13.21 19.22 -8.86
N LEU A 110 12.26 19.70 -8.07
CA LEU A 110 11.32 20.74 -8.46
C LEU A 110 11.91 22.09 -8.04
N SER A 111 12.92 22.56 -8.77
CA SER A 111 13.51 23.88 -8.52
C SER A 111 12.40 24.93 -8.44
N THR A 112 12.34 25.70 -7.34
CA THR A 112 11.49 26.88 -7.25
C THR A 112 11.86 27.81 -8.39
N ILE A 113 11.00 27.86 -9.41
CA ILE A 113 11.16 28.84 -10.48
C ILE A 113 10.82 30.17 -9.83
N THR A 114 11.84 30.98 -9.52
CA THR A 114 11.65 32.38 -9.16
C THR A 114 11.21 33.13 -10.40
N THR A 115 9.92 33.07 -10.73
CA THR A 115 9.28 34.02 -11.64
C THR A 115 8.74 35.21 -10.85
N PRO A 116 8.82 36.43 -11.40
CA PRO A 116 8.40 37.64 -10.71
C PRO A 116 6.86 37.76 -10.69
N ALA A 117 6.27 37.34 -9.57
CA ALA A 117 4.94 37.68 -9.06
C ALA A 117 3.95 38.36 -10.03
N THR A 118 3.37 37.58 -10.95
CA THR A 118 2.05 37.86 -11.51
C THR A 118 1.20 36.59 -11.55
N THR A 119 -0.11 36.68 -11.44
CA THR A 119 -1.05 35.53 -11.37
C THR A 119 -0.99 34.57 -12.59
N ALA A 120 -0.32 34.95 -13.68
CA ALA A 120 0.02 34.07 -14.80
C ALA A 120 1.18 33.08 -14.51
N ASP A 121 1.89 33.26 -13.40
CA ASP A 121 3.04 32.45 -13.00
C ASP A 121 2.64 31.14 -12.30
N GLU A 122 1.53 31.11 -11.56
CA GLU A 122 1.13 29.91 -10.79
C GLU A 122 0.72 28.74 -11.70
N GLU A 123 -0.08 29.02 -12.73
CA GLU A 123 -0.44 28.03 -13.75
C GLU A 123 0.80 27.57 -14.53
N SER A 124 1.68 28.51 -14.88
CA SER A 124 2.94 28.21 -15.58
C SER A 124 3.89 27.35 -14.73
N GLN A 125 3.98 27.62 -13.43
CA GLN A 125 4.76 26.85 -12.48
C GLN A 125 4.20 25.45 -12.29
N ALA A 126 2.89 25.31 -12.12
CA ALA A 126 2.24 24.01 -11.98
C ALA A 126 2.36 23.15 -13.25
N ARG A 127 2.27 23.75 -14.44
CA ARG A 127 2.56 23.06 -15.73
C ARG A 127 4.01 22.60 -15.82
N LEU A 128 4.98 23.44 -15.43
CA LEU A 128 6.40 23.07 -15.44
C LEU A 128 6.70 21.97 -14.40
N ARG A 129 6.04 21.99 -13.24
CA ARG A 129 6.11 20.91 -12.25
C ARG A 129 5.56 19.60 -12.81
N ALA A 130 4.36 19.62 -13.39
CA ALA A 130 3.76 18.45 -14.02
C ALA A 130 4.66 17.86 -15.13
N GLN A 131 5.26 18.70 -15.98
CA GLN A 131 6.20 18.26 -17.02
C GLN A 131 7.47 17.62 -16.45
N ARG A 132 8.02 18.17 -15.36
CA ARG A 132 9.20 17.60 -14.69
C ARG A 132 8.90 16.26 -14.04
N ILE A 133 7.75 16.14 -13.37
CA ILE A 133 7.27 14.88 -12.80
C ILE A 133 7.06 13.85 -13.92
N GLY A 134 6.40 14.23 -15.01
CA GLY A 134 6.18 13.37 -16.17
C GLY A 134 7.49 12.90 -16.81
N LYS A 135 8.48 13.79 -16.92
CA LYS A 135 9.82 13.43 -17.40
C LYS A 135 10.51 12.43 -16.44
N ALA A 136 10.53 12.71 -15.14
CA ALA A 136 11.18 11.83 -14.17
C ALA A 136 10.55 10.43 -14.14
N LEU A 137 9.23 10.35 -14.27
CA LEU A 137 8.53 9.07 -14.37
C LEU A 137 8.84 8.33 -15.68
N ALA A 138 8.94 9.05 -16.81
CA ALA A 138 9.32 8.45 -18.09
C ALA A 138 10.77 7.95 -18.08
N ASP A 139 11.71 8.72 -17.53
CA ASP A 139 13.11 8.33 -17.35
C ASP A 139 13.19 7.08 -16.45
N LEU A 140 12.43 7.04 -15.34
CA LEU A 140 12.35 5.87 -14.46
C LEU A 140 11.79 4.62 -15.17
N MET A 141 10.76 4.76 -16.02
CA MET A 141 10.22 3.62 -16.78
C MET A 141 11.25 3.08 -17.79
N ILE A 142 12.06 3.95 -18.40
CA ILE A 142 13.14 3.53 -19.30
C ILE A 142 14.24 2.79 -18.51
N ASP A 143 14.63 3.32 -17.35
CA ASP A 143 15.65 2.70 -16.50
C ASP A 143 15.19 1.33 -15.98
N MET A 144 13.90 1.18 -15.64
CA MET A 144 13.32 -0.10 -15.21
C MET A 144 13.22 -1.13 -16.34
N LYS A 145 13.10 -0.67 -17.60
CA LYS A 145 13.11 -1.53 -18.78
C LYS A 145 14.51 -2.02 -19.11
N ASP A 146 15.53 -1.22 -18.80
CA ASP A 146 16.91 -1.65 -18.97
C ASP A 146 17.27 -2.75 -17.95
N VAL A 147 18.28 -3.53 -18.29
CA VAL A 147 18.73 -4.66 -17.49
C VAL A 147 19.60 -4.12 -16.35
N SER A 148 19.04 -4.05 -15.14
CA SER A 148 19.72 -3.48 -13.97
C SER A 148 19.54 -4.30 -12.70
N ARG A 149 20.39 -4.04 -11.70
CA ARG A 149 20.32 -4.64 -10.34
C ARG A 149 19.69 -3.71 -9.31
N ALA A 150 19.28 -2.52 -9.73
CA ALA A 150 19.04 -1.41 -8.83
C ALA A 150 17.61 -1.39 -8.27
N PHE A 151 16.70 -2.12 -8.88
CA PHE A 151 15.26 -2.05 -8.59
C PHE A 151 14.70 -3.29 -7.88
N ASN A 152 15.54 -4.20 -7.38
CA ASN A 152 15.10 -5.28 -6.50
C ASN A 152 16.01 -5.39 -5.28
N ASP A 153 15.44 -5.85 -4.17
CA ASP A 153 16.17 -5.94 -2.90
C ASP A 153 17.20 -7.08 -2.88
N TYR A 154 17.02 -8.08 -3.76
CA TYR A 154 17.94 -9.20 -3.94
C TYR A 154 19.21 -8.84 -4.76
N GLY A 155 19.24 -7.68 -5.43
CA GLY A 155 20.36 -7.28 -6.31
C GLY A 155 20.52 -8.15 -7.57
N HIS A 156 19.45 -8.84 -7.98
CA HIS A 156 19.40 -9.66 -9.19
C HIS A 156 19.34 -8.80 -10.45
N LEU A 157 19.95 -9.27 -11.53
CA LEU A 157 19.95 -8.56 -12.81
C LEU A 157 18.63 -8.80 -13.55
N LYS A 158 17.78 -7.77 -13.65
CA LYS A 158 16.43 -7.89 -14.22
C LYS A 158 16.03 -6.69 -15.07
N SER A 159 15.15 -6.94 -16.03
CA SER A 159 14.40 -5.94 -16.78
C SER A 159 12.91 -6.12 -16.51
N TYR A 160 12.18 -5.03 -16.41
CA TYR A 160 10.73 -5.05 -16.18
C TYR A 160 10.00 -4.53 -17.41
N ASP A 161 8.87 -5.18 -17.75
CA ASP A 161 8.06 -4.74 -18.89
C ASP A 161 7.17 -3.57 -18.47
N GLU A 162 6.96 -2.63 -19.39
CA GLU A 162 6.23 -1.38 -19.10
C GLU A 162 4.77 -1.67 -18.75
N ASP A 163 4.18 -2.69 -19.35
CA ASP A 163 2.80 -3.10 -19.10
C ASP A 163 2.59 -3.67 -17.69
N GLU A 164 3.65 -4.20 -17.06
CA GLU A 164 3.59 -4.70 -15.68
C GLU A 164 3.79 -3.60 -14.63
N VAL A 165 4.32 -2.45 -15.03
CA VAL A 165 4.55 -1.32 -14.11
C VAL A 165 3.23 -0.62 -13.77
N ILE A 166 2.89 -0.66 -12.49
CA ILE A 166 1.77 0.00 -11.84
C ILE A 166 2.31 1.24 -11.11
N ILE A 167 1.74 2.41 -11.40
CA ILE A 167 2.10 3.66 -10.74
C ILE A 167 0.94 4.09 -9.86
N ILE A 168 1.18 4.12 -8.55
CA ILE A 168 0.21 4.48 -7.53
C ILE A 168 0.46 5.93 -7.14
N PHE A 169 -0.42 6.83 -7.57
CA PHE A 169 -0.24 8.26 -7.40
C PHE A 169 -0.83 8.78 -6.09
N ASN A 170 -0.16 9.78 -5.52
CA ASN A 170 -0.76 10.65 -4.52
C ASN A 170 -1.80 11.56 -5.19
N SER A 171 -3.03 11.53 -4.66
CA SER A 171 -4.16 12.30 -5.20
C SER A 171 -3.88 13.80 -5.30
N ALA A 172 -3.03 14.38 -4.43
CA ALA A 172 -2.72 15.81 -4.47
C ALA A 172 -2.00 16.19 -5.79
N TYR A 173 -0.91 15.51 -6.11
CA TYR A 173 -0.15 15.75 -7.35
C TYR A 173 -0.93 15.31 -8.59
N ALA A 174 -1.65 14.19 -8.53
CA ALA A 174 -2.34 13.71 -9.70
C ALA A 174 -3.57 14.56 -10.06
N ASN A 175 -4.22 15.20 -9.08
CA ASN A 175 -5.23 16.22 -9.35
C ASN A 175 -4.62 17.49 -9.97
N GLU A 176 -3.45 17.94 -9.50
CA GLU A 176 -2.73 19.08 -10.09
C GLU A 176 -2.38 18.82 -11.57
N ILE A 177 -1.83 17.63 -11.85
CA ILE A 177 -1.47 17.21 -13.22
C ILE A 177 -2.72 17.12 -14.11
N THR A 178 -3.79 16.49 -13.64
CA THR A 178 -5.00 16.27 -14.44
C THR A 178 -5.78 17.56 -14.70
N TYR A 179 -5.83 18.48 -13.73
CA TYR A 179 -6.54 19.76 -13.86
C TYR A 179 -5.89 20.68 -14.91
N LEU A 180 -4.59 20.60 -15.09
CA LEU A 180 -3.82 21.54 -15.93
C LEU A 180 -3.46 21.02 -17.32
N ASP A 181 -3.57 19.71 -17.58
CA ASP A 181 -3.02 19.09 -18.82
C ASP A 181 -4.06 18.50 -19.78
N LEU A 182 -5.34 18.87 -19.61
CA LEU A 182 -6.44 18.34 -20.42
C LEU A 182 -6.44 18.66 -21.92
N PRO A 183 -5.66 19.64 -22.48
CA PRO A 183 -5.62 19.81 -23.94
C PRO A 183 -4.28 19.61 -24.66
N THR A 184 -3.09 19.59 -24.02
CA THR A 184 -1.84 19.84 -24.77
C THR A 184 -0.70 18.82 -24.74
N ILE A 185 -0.60 17.89 -23.77
CA ILE A 185 0.65 17.07 -23.67
C ILE A 185 0.45 15.56 -23.82
N PHE A 186 -0.78 15.03 -23.83
CA PHE A 186 -0.96 13.58 -23.99
C PHE A 186 -1.94 13.22 -25.11
N HIS A 187 -1.36 12.79 -26.24
CA HIS A 187 -2.02 11.80 -27.07
C HIS A 187 -2.47 10.63 -26.19
N LYS A 188 -3.70 10.19 -26.46
CA LYS A 188 -4.63 9.38 -25.65
C LYS A 188 -4.16 7.98 -25.21
N GLU A 189 -2.86 7.64 -25.25
CA GLU A 189 -2.43 6.23 -25.30
C GLU A 189 -1.48 5.72 -24.21
N GLY A 190 -0.91 6.53 -23.30
CA GLY A 190 0.06 6.00 -22.32
C GLY A 190 -0.20 6.36 -20.86
N ILE A 191 0.12 7.60 -20.49
CA ILE A 191 0.32 7.99 -19.09
C ILE A 191 -1.00 8.31 -18.38
N VAL A 192 -1.94 8.98 -19.04
CA VAL A 192 -3.22 9.43 -18.42
C VAL A 192 -4.11 8.25 -18.00
N LYS A 193 -4.05 7.12 -18.73
CA LYS A 193 -4.82 5.92 -18.37
C LYS A 193 -4.29 5.26 -17.09
N LYS A 194 -2.98 5.27 -16.86
CA LYS A 194 -2.37 4.77 -15.62
C LYS A 194 -2.54 5.74 -14.44
N VAL A 195 -2.46 7.05 -14.67
CA VAL A 195 -2.65 8.08 -13.62
C VAL A 195 -4.06 8.03 -13.01
N SER A 196 -5.08 7.65 -13.79
CA SER A 196 -6.48 7.64 -13.32
C SER A 196 -6.94 6.33 -12.68
N GLN A 197 -6.19 5.24 -12.83
CA GLN A 197 -6.62 3.91 -12.36
C GLN A 197 -6.23 3.65 -10.90
N ASP A 198 -5.04 4.05 -10.46
CA ASP A 198 -4.50 3.73 -9.14
C ASP A 198 -4.08 5.00 -8.36
N MET A 199 -5.07 5.76 -7.89
CA MET A 199 -4.85 6.93 -7.04
C MET A 199 -5.17 6.61 -5.58
N LEU A 200 -4.26 6.97 -4.68
CA LEU A 200 -4.50 6.92 -3.24
C LEU A 200 -4.60 8.34 -2.65
N PRO A 201 -5.51 8.54 -1.68
CA PRO A 201 -5.53 9.78 -0.91
C PRO A 201 -4.18 10.10 -0.28
N SER A 202 -3.77 11.37 -0.33
CA SER A 202 -2.49 11.86 0.21
C SER A 202 -2.20 11.41 1.64
N ARG A 203 -3.25 11.22 2.46
CA ARG A 203 -3.15 10.77 3.85
C ARG A 203 -2.45 9.43 4.04
N TYR A 204 -2.37 8.56 3.03
CA TYR A 204 -1.74 7.26 3.17
C TYR A 204 -0.23 7.27 2.89
N PHE A 205 0.30 8.37 2.35
CA PHE A 205 1.72 8.48 2.02
C PHE A 205 2.48 9.14 3.17
N GLY A 206 3.52 8.48 3.65
CA GLY A 206 4.33 9.03 4.74
C GLY A 206 5.56 8.20 5.07
N ASP A 207 6.27 8.65 6.11
CA ASP A 207 7.46 8.02 6.65
C ASP A 207 7.16 7.36 8.00
N ILE A 208 7.63 6.12 8.17
CA ILE A 208 7.45 5.38 9.44
C ILE A 208 8.16 6.13 10.56
N LEU A 209 7.49 6.23 11.72
CA LEU A 209 8.12 6.73 12.92
C LEU A 209 9.21 5.77 13.40
N THR A 210 10.46 6.23 13.34
CA THR A 210 11.65 5.49 13.82
C THR A 210 11.91 5.67 15.33
N ALA A 211 11.16 6.56 15.97
CA ALA A 211 11.21 6.81 17.40
C ALA A 211 9.80 7.12 17.93
N SER A 212 9.58 6.91 19.22
CA SER A 212 8.30 7.29 19.85
C SER A 212 8.10 8.81 19.78
N LYS A 213 6.88 9.24 19.44
CA LYS A 213 6.50 10.64 19.27
C LYS A 213 5.21 10.92 20.03
N THR A 214 5.16 12.05 20.73
CA THR A 214 3.90 12.60 21.25
C THR A 214 3.31 13.52 20.21
N VAL A 215 2.05 13.28 19.83
CA VAL A 215 1.38 14.00 18.73
C VAL A 215 1.04 15.42 19.16
N GLY A 216 1.66 16.40 18.51
CA GLY A 216 1.35 17.82 18.63
C GLY A 216 0.13 18.24 17.80
N ALA A 217 -0.31 19.48 17.97
CA ALA A 217 -1.52 20.00 17.30
C ALA A 217 -1.37 20.10 15.77
N THR A 218 -0.16 20.36 15.28
CA THR A 218 0.15 20.51 13.86
C THR A 218 0.65 19.23 13.20
N ASP A 219 0.97 18.21 14.00
CA ASP A 219 1.47 16.94 13.46
C ASP A 219 0.35 16.23 12.67
N ASP A 220 0.71 15.65 11.52
CA ASP A 220 -0.16 14.73 10.79
C ASP A 220 0.35 13.29 10.90
N VAL A 221 0.35 12.80 12.15
CA VAL A 221 0.69 11.41 12.45
C VAL A 221 -0.55 10.53 12.33
N ARG A 222 -0.40 9.40 11.63
CA ARG A 222 -1.48 8.45 11.33
C ARG A 222 -1.15 7.03 11.75
N ALA A 223 -2.18 6.26 12.06
CA ALA A 223 -2.04 4.87 12.50
C ALA A 223 -1.59 3.96 11.34
N MET A 224 -0.56 3.14 11.57
CA MET A 224 -0.13 2.14 10.58
C MET A 224 -1.03 0.90 10.61
N TYR A 225 -1.50 0.54 11.79
CA TYR A 225 -2.38 -0.60 12.04
C TYR A 225 -3.61 -0.17 12.86
N GLU A 226 -4.67 -0.97 12.78
CA GLU A 226 -5.85 -0.79 13.64
C GLU A 226 -5.46 -0.96 15.12
N GLN A 227 -5.75 0.07 15.92
CA GLN A 227 -5.39 0.12 17.33
C GLN A 227 -6.42 0.92 18.14
N GLU A 228 -6.53 0.57 19.42
CA GLU A 228 -7.28 1.34 20.40
C GLU A 228 -6.31 2.11 21.29
N ILE A 229 -6.53 3.40 21.43
CA ILE A 229 -5.70 4.28 22.27
C ILE A 229 -6.58 5.06 23.24
N THR A 230 -6.03 5.39 24.40
CA THR A 230 -6.72 6.24 25.39
C THR A 230 -5.93 7.51 25.62
N VAL A 231 -6.54 8.66 25.37
CA VAL A 231 -5.94 9.98 25.59
C VAL A 231 -6.86 10.79 26.49
N GLY A 232 -6.33 11.28 27.62
CA GLY A 232 -7.13 12.10 28.56
C GLY A 232 -8.38 11.38 29.11
N GLY A 233 -8.37 10.05 29.17
CA GLY A 233 -9.51 9.24 29.63
C GLY A 233 -10.58 8.96 28.57
N GLN A 234 -10.40 9.41 27.33
CA GLN A 234 -11.26 9.06 26.18
C GLN A 234 -10.59 7.97 25.34
N SER A 235 -11.33 6.90 25.03
CA SER A 235 -10.87 5.83 24.15
C SER A 235 -11.21 6.14 22.70
N TYR A 236 -10.20 6.07 21.84
CA TYR A 236 -10.33 6.23 20.40
C TYR A 236 -10.01 4.90 19.72
N HIS A 237 -10.87 4.50 18.79
CA HIS A 237 -10.64 3.37 17.90
C HIS A 237 -10.20 3.92 16.54
N LEU A 238 -8.98 3.58 16.13
CA LEU A 238 -8.36 4.09 14.90
C LEU A 238 -8.16 2.95 13.91
N PHE A 239 -8.62 3.13 12.67
CA PHE A 239 -8.22 2.28 11.55
C PHE A 239 -6.87 2.76 10.98
N ALA A 240 -6.25 1.93 10.16
CA ALA A 240 -5.03 2.32 9.46
C ALA A 240 -5.27 3.58 8.59
N GLY A 241 -4.41 4.58 8.70
CA GLY A 241 -4.53 5.88 8.05
C GLY A 241 -5.42 6.91 8.75
N ASP A 242 -6.06 6.56 9.87
CA ASP A 242 -6.71 7.54 10.73
C ASP A 242 -5.68 8.37 11.49
N LYS A 243 -6.02 9.64 11.73
CA LYS A 243 -5.15 10.59 12.42
C LYS A 243 -5.16 10.32 13.92
N PHE A 244 -3.98 10.31 14.53
CA PHE A 244 -3.89 10.24 15.99
C PHE A 244 -4.41 11.53 16.65
N PRO A 245 -5.14 11.42 17.77
CA PRO A 245 -5.56 12.56 18.55
C PRO A 245 -4.36 13.26 19.19
N VAL A 246 -4.46 14.58 19.36
CA VAL A 246 -3.42 15.41 19.98
C VAL A 246 -3.17 14.92 21.40
N GLY A 247 -1.89 14.77 21.76
CA GLY A 247 -1.46 14.24 23.05
C GLY A 247 -1.36 12.72 23.12
N ALA A 248 -1.69 11.99 22.04
CA ALA A 248 -1.37 10.57 21.96
C ALA A 248 0.14 10.34 21.93
N VAL A 249 0.61 9.30 22.64
CA VAL A 249 1.99 8.81 22.54
C VAL A 249 2.00 7.64 21.58
N VAL A 250 2.66 7.79 20.45
CA VAL A 250 2.78 6.77 19.41
C VAL A 250 4.15 6.11 19.57
N ALA A 251 4.18 4.78 19.62
CA ALA A 251 5.44 4.04 19.66
C ALA A 251 6.10 3.98 18.27
N SER A 252 7.39 3.66 18.23
CA SER A 252 8.10 3.43 16.96
C SER A 252 7.42 2.31 16.17
N GLY A 253 7.16 2.52 14.89
CA GLY A 253 6.52 1.54 14.01
C GLY A 253 4.99 1.45 14.09
N ASP A 254 4.34 2.01 15.11
CA ASP A 254 2.86 1.94 15.24
C ASP A 254 2.12 3.03 14.44
N GLY A 255 2.87 4.02 13.94
CA GLY A 255 2.36 5.11 13.12
C GLY A 255 3.40 5.64 12.15
N TYR A 256 2.91 6.47 11.24
CA TYR A 256 3.71 7.18 10.24
C TYR A 256 3.33 8.66 10.21
N GLU A 257 4.27 9.50 9.81
CA GLU A 257 4.06 10.92 9.60
C GLU A 257 3.81 11.18 8.11
N VAL A 258 2.71 11.85 7.78
CA VAL A 258 2.38 12.14 6.37
C VAL A 258 3.47 13.00 5.76
N ASN A 259 4.02 12.52 4.65
CA ASN A 259 5.03 13.23 3.91
C ASN A 259 4.41 13.74 2.59
N PRO A 260 4.11 15.05 2.49
CA PRO A 260 3.49 15.61 1.30
C PRO A 260 4.39 15.60 0.07
N ALA A 261 5.71 15.40 0.22
CA ALA A 261 6.65 15.36 -0.90
C ALA A 261 6.59 14.04 -1.69
N ILE A 262 5.89 13.02 -1.19
CA ILE A 262 5.76 11.75 -1.90
C ILE A 262 4.76 11.91 -3.05
N ILE A 263 5.27 11.81 -4.28
CA ILE A 263 4.51 11.99 -5.52
C ILE A 263 3.78 10.70 -5.91
N ALA A 264 4.53 9.59 -5.96
CA ALA A 264 4.00 8.30 -6.39
C ALA A 264 4.83 7.11 -5.86
N LYS A 265 4.23 5.92 -5.94
CA LYS A 265 4.91 4.63 -5.77
C LYS A 265 4.88 3.88 -7.08
N VAL A 266 6.01 3.33 -7.50
CA VAL A 266 6.15 2.55 -8.74
C VAL A 266 6.45 1.11 -8.38
N VAL A 267 5.54 0.21 -8.76
CA VAL A 267 5.57 -1.21 -8.41
C VAL A 267 5.25 -2.06 -9.63
N THR A 268 5.86 -3.22 -9.80
CA THR A 268 5.45 -4.16 -10.86
C THR A 268 4.45 -5.19 -10.36
N LYS A 269 4.45 -5.44 -9.05
CA LYS A 269 3.56 -6.42 -8.43
C LYS A 269 3.09 -5.92 -7.08
N LEU A 270 1.78 -5.88 -6.96
CA LEU A 270 1.10 -5.49 -5.75
C LEU A 270 1.44 -6.46 -4.58
N PRO A 271 1.60 -5.95 -3.35
CA PRO A 271 1.84 -6.78 -2.17
C PRO A 271 0.78 -7.88 -2.05
N PRO A 272 1.17 -9.15 -1.85
CA PRO A 272 0.21 -10.24 -1.76
C PRO A 272 -0.57 -10.17 -0.45
N TYR A 273 -1.89 -10.20 -0.57
CA TYR A 273 -2.81 -10.34 0.55
C TYR A 273 -3.43 -11.73 0.52
N MET A 274 -3.04 -12.56 1.50
CA MET A 274 -3.58 -13.89 1.72
C MET A 274 -4.73 -13.80 2.72
N SER A 275 -5.92 -14.25 2.33
CA SER A 275 -7.05 -14.43 3.23
C SER A 275 -7.25 -15.93 3.46
N ALA A 276 -7.06 -16.42 4.68
CA ALA A 276 -7.10 -17.87 4.96
C ALA A 276 -8.51 -18.44 5.10
N PHE A 277 -9.38 -17.76 5.86
CA PHE A 277 -10.76 -18.19 6.03
C PHE A 277 -11.62 -17.04 6.55
N GLU A 278 -12.91 -17.09 6.21
CA GLU A 278 -13.94 -16.23 6.75
C GLU A 278 -15.04 -17.14 7.29
N VAL A 279 -15.25 -17.14 8.60
CA VAL A 279 -16.29 -17.94 9.23
C VAL A 279 -17.20 -17.01 10.03
N GLY A 280 -18.47 -17.00 9.64
CA GLY A 280 -19.55 -16.42 10.43
C GLY A 280 -20.06 -17.44 11.44
N THR A 281 -19.97 -17.13 12.73
CA THR A 281 -20.60 -17.94 13.79
C THR A 281 -21.60 -17.09 14.54
N SER A 282 -22.66 -17.71 15.08
CA SER A 282 -23.57 -17.03 15.99
C SER A 282 -23.75 -17.81 17.29
N PHE A 283 -23.98 -17.07 18.37
CA PHE A 283 -24.26 -17.63 19.68
C PHE A 283 -25.49 -16.98 20.27
N PHE A 284 -26.52 -17.77 20.52
CA PHE A 284 -27.75 -17.32 21.15
C PHE A 284 -27.63 -17.41 22.67
N ASN A 285 -27.83 -16.29 23.36
CA ASN A 285 -27.94 -16.25 24.81
C ASN A 285 -29.41 -16.34 25.24
N PRO A 286 -29.88 -17.48 25.76
CA PRO A 286 -31.29 -17.66 26.13
C PRO A 286 -31.72 -16.82 27.35
N ARG A 287 -30.78 -16.32 28.17
CA ARG A 287 -31.10 -15.48 29.33
C ARG A 287 -31.37 -14.03 28.96
N SER A 288 -30.65 -13.49 27.97
CA SER A 288 -30.81 -12.13 27.50
C SER A 288 -31.63 -12.02 26.21
N LEU A 289 -31.98 -13.15 25.57
CA LEU A 289 -32.68 -13.21 24.27
C LEU A 289 -31.93 -12.46 23.14
N THR A 290 -30.60 -12.40 23.26
CA THR A 290 -29.70 -11.76 22.29
C THR A 290 -28.92 -12.81 21.52
N GLU A 291 -28.70 -12.58 20.24
CA GLU A 291 -27.80 -13.37 19.39
C GLU A 291 -26.55 -12.55 19.08
N ASN A 292 -25.38 -13.10 19.42
CA ASN A 292 -24.11 -12.51 19.05
C ASN A 292 -23.62 -13.16 17.76
N HIS A 293 -23.37 -12.36 16.75
CA HIS A 293 -22.75 -12.78 15.50
C HIS A 293 -21.28 -12.39 15.50
N TYR A 294 -20.44 -13.31 15.08
CA TYR A 294 -18.99 -13.14 15.00
C TYR A 294 -18.53 -13.43 13.58
N LEU A 295 -17.69 -12.54 13.04
CA LEU A 295 -16.96 -12.75 11.81
C LEU A 295 -15.48 -12.89 12.15
N THR A 296 -14.97 -14.12 12.09
CA THR A 296 -13.53 -14.40 12.24
C THR A 296 -12.86 -14.46 10.89
N PHE A 297 -11.75 -13.74 10.75
CA PHE A 297 -10.92 -13.75 9.55
C PHE A 297 -9.43 -13.71 9.88
N GLY A 298 -8.62 -14.30 9.00
CA GLY A 298 -7.17 -14.31 9.11
C GLY A 298 -6.52 -13.76 7.85
N HIS A 299 -5.45 -12.98 8.03
CA HIS A 299 -4.62 -12.44 6.96
C HIS A 299 -3.12 -12.51 7.29
N ASN A 300 -2.28 -12.30 6.28
CA ASN A 300 -0.83 -12.16 6.46
C ASN A 300 -0.44 -10.74 6.89
N SER A 301 0.70 -10.60 7.55
CA SER A 301 1.43 -9.33 7.59
C SER A 301 1.79 -8.94 6.16
N LEU A 302 1.45 -7.71 5.79
CA LEU A 302 1.77 -7.18 4.47
C LEU A 302 3.27 -6.96 4.38
N GLU A 303 3.86 -7.51 3.32
CA GLU A 303 5.25 -7.34 2.95
C GLU A 303 5.29 -7.17 1.43
N HIS A 304 6.19 -6.32 0.92
CA HIS A 304 6.43 -6.27 -0.52
C HIS A 304 7.30 -7.46 -0.92
N LEU A 305 7.25 -7.81 -2.21
CA LEU A 305 8.05 -8.90 -2.74
C LEU A 305 9.46 -8.38 -3.04
N TYR A 306 10.47 -8.90 -2.37
CA TYR A 306 11.86 -8.44 -2.50
C TYR A 306 12.43 -8.59 -3.94
N ALA A 307 11.88 -9.52 -4.73
CA ALA A 307 12.25 -9.73 -6.13
C ALA A 307 11.69 -8.67 -7.10
N HIS A 308 10.73 -7.85 -6.65
CA HIS A 308 10.03 -6.87 -7.47
C HIS A 308 10.28 -5.44 -6.97
N PRO A 309 10.28 -4.45 -7.87
CA PRO A 309 10.47 -3.05 -7.51
C PRO A 309 9.37 -2.51 -6.62
N PHE A 310 9.81 -1.72 -5.64
CA PHE A 310 8.96 -0.93 -4.76
C PHE A 310 9.56 0.47 -4.56
N VAL A 311 9.56 1.26 -5.63
CA VAL A 311 10.28 2.53 -5.69
C VAL A 311 9.36 3.68 -5.29
N ARG A 312 9.86 4.60 -4.45
CA ARG A 312 9.18 5.84 -4.10
C ARG A 312 9.71 6.99 -4.94
N VAL A 313 8.80 7.80 -5.48
CA VAL A 313 9.15 9.04 -6.19
C VAL A 313 8.86 10.22 -5.25
N VAL A 314 9.89 10.99 -4.94
CA VAL A 314 9.83 12.05 -3.92
C VAL A 314 10.25 13.39 -4.54
N GLU A 315 9.52 14.46 -4.21
CA GLU A 315 9.92 15.83 -4.50
C GLU A 315 11.07 16.26 -3.57
N ASN A 316 12.15 16.77 -4.16
CA ASN A 316 13.32 17.29 -3.46
C ASN A 316 13.54 18.77 -3.79
#